data_AF-A0A0H2MK74-F1
#
_entry.id   AF-A0A0H2MK74-F1
#
_cell.length_a   1.000
_cell.length_b   1.000
_cell.length_c   1.000
_cell.angle_alpha   90.00
_cell.angle_beta   90.00
_cell.angle_gamma   90.00
#
_symmetry.space_group_name_H-M   'P 1'
#
loop_
_entity.id
_entity.type
_entity.pdbx_description
1 polymer ?
#
loop_
_entity_poly.entity_id
_entity_poly.type
_entity_poly.pdbx_seq_one_letter_code
_entity_poly.pdbx_strand_id
1 'polypeptide(L)'
;MQGKASAIIAGMSSDPFAATVTDSLRIHTFAALEPGPRLLVLGGVHGDETCGTAGIERVLAELDGGTFRLRRGQLTLVPVANPMARRRLQREGERNLNRLFRPSAEPADYEDRVTNVLCPLIERHDVLLDLHSFQSEGEAFAMIGPRDNAGTLEPFARASEEGLLALHLGTPIVVEGWLDIYAAGLAQRSAGIAVGDDAIDFGRGTNEYIRNCGGYGVTLECGQHRDPKAPEVAWRAIRRALALLGMAALPQGLVAEPPRPPQLLRLASVTDRQHEDDSFVRDWATFDAVQRGEPIGMRHDGTLVSAPDDGFIVFPNALALPGAEWFYFAHPSERVLGPPVASAA
;
A
#
# COMPACT_ATOMS: atom_id res chain seq x y z
N MET A 1 28.63 -39.82 37.36
CA MET A 1 28.57 -39.13 36.05
C MET A 1 27.13 -39.14 35.59
N GLN A 2 26.39 -38.05 35.86
CA GLN A 2 25.00 -37.87 35.44
C GLN A 2 24.99 -37.15 34.09
N GLY A 3 24.36 -37.78 33.10
CA GLY A 3 24.10 -37.18 31.79
C GLY A 3 23.03 -36.10 31.90
N LYS A 4 23.35 -34.91 31.39
CA LYS A 4 22.36 -33.85 31.17
C LYS A 4 21.72 -34.08 29.80
N ALA A 5 20.45 -34.45 29.80
CA ALA A 5 19.59 -34.30 28.64
C ALA A 5 19.37 -32.79 28.40
N SER A 6 19.77 -32.30 27.23
CA SER A 6 19.47 -30.95 26.78
C SER A 6 18.08 -30.97 26.15
N ALA A 7 17.10 -30.36 26.82
CA ALA A 7 15.78 -30.13 26.26
C ALA A 7 15.88 -29.06 25.17
N ILE A 8 15.54 -29.44 23.93
CA ILE A 8 15.32 -28.49 22.84
C ILE A 8 14.01 -27.77 23.16
N ILE A 9 14.10 -26.53 23.63
CA ILE A 9 12.95 -25.64 23.70
C ILE A 9 12.67 -25.22 22.26
N ALA A 10 11.67 -25.82 21.63
CA ALA A 10 11.08 -25.30 20.41
C ALA A 10 10.54 -23.91 20.74
N GLY A 11 11.15 -22.87 20.18
CA GLY A 11 10.68 -21.49 20.33
C GLY A 11 9.25 -21.39 19.82
N MET A 12 8.31 -21.06 20.71
CA MET A 12 6.97 -20.67 20.30
C MET A 12 7.12 -19.38 19.49
N SER A 13 6.86 -19.44 18.19
CA SER A 13 6.79 -18.24 17.36
C SER A 13 5.76 -17.29 17.99
N SER A 14 6.18 -16.06 18.30
CA SER A 14 5.29 -14.99 18.77
C SER A 14 4.43 -14.41 17.64
N ASP A 15 4.50 -14.99 16.44
CA ASP A 15 3.69 -14.60 15.30
C ASP A 15 2.27 -15.17 15.42
N PRO A 16 1.24 -14.33 15.66
CA PRO A 16 -0.14 -14.78 15.76
C PRO A 16 -0.69 -15.38 14.45
N PHE A 17 0.00 -15.20 13.32
CA PHE A 17 -0.39 -15.74 12.02
C PHE A 17 0.47 -16.93 11.58
N ALA A 18 1.27 -17.54 12.47
CA ALA A 18 2.10 -18.70 12.12
C ALA A 18 1.30 -19.85 11.45
N ALA A 19 0.03 -20.02 11.83
CA ALA A 19 -0.87 -21.02 11.24
C ALA A 19 -1.37 -20.67 9.82
N THR A 20 -1.26 -19.41 9.39
CA THR A 20 -1.62 -18.97 8.03
C THR A 20 -0.43 -18.95 7.08
N VAL A 21 0.77 -19.26 7.58
CA VAL A 21 2.00 -19.30 6.79
C VAL A 21 2.05 -20.59 5.98
N THR A 22 1.80 -20.48 4.68
CA THR A 22 1.84 -21.59 3.72
C THR A 22 2.83 -21.32 2.60
N ASP A 23 3.25 -22.33 1.84
CA ASP A 23 3.98 -22.11 0.57
C ASP A 23 3.02 -21.71 -0.57
N SER A 24 1.72 -21.95 -0.38
CA SER A 24 0.66 -21.66 -1.35
C SER A 24 0.07 -20.26 -1.15
N LEU A 25 -0.38 -19.65 -2.24
CA LEU A 25 -1.26 -18.48 -2.21
C LEU A 25 -2.69 -18.94 -1.86
N ARG A 26 -3.21 -18.50 -0.71
CA ARG A 26 -4.61 -18.73 -0.33
C ARG A 26 -5.50 -17.69 -1.00
N ILE A 27 -6.31 -18.13 -1.96
CA ILE A 27 -7.24 -17.28 -2.71
C ILE A 27 -8.66 -17.73 -2.39
N HIS A 28 -9.41 -16.90 -1.68
CA HIS A 28 -10.79 -17.19 -1.29
C HIS A 28 -11.72 -16.35 -2.14
N THR A 29 -12.66 -16.97 -2.86
CA THR A 29 -13.60 -16.25 -3.74
C THR A 29 -15.03 -16.58 -3.36
N PHE A 30 -15.82 -15.53 -3.16
CA PHE A 30 -17.25 -15.58 -2.89
C PHE A 30 -17.98 -14.90 -4.05
N ALA A 31 -18.94 -15.60 -4.65
CA ALA A 31 -19.77 -15.07 -5.71
C ALA A 31 -21.22 -14.98 -5.24
N ALA A 32 -21.85 -13.83 -5.47
CA ALA A 32 -23.29 -13.69 -5.34
C ALA A 32 -23.97 -14.05 -6.67
N LEU A 33 -25.24 -14.46 -6.59
CA LEU A 33 -26.04 -14.75 -7.78
C LEU A 33 -26.48 -13.48 -8.52
N GLU A 34 -26.57 -12.35 -7.80
CA GLU A 34 -26.85 -11.05 -8.40
C GLU A 34 -25.57 -10.45 -9.00
N PRO A 35 -25.57 -10.00 -10.27
CA PRO A 35 -24.42 -9.35 -10.87
C PRO A 35 -24.01 -8.06 -10.14
N GLY A 36 -22.71 -7.81 -10.09
CA GLY A 36 -22.15 -6.64 -9.44
C GLY A 36 -20.64 -6.53 -9.60
N PRO A 37 -20.02 -5.55 -8.94
CA PRO A 37 -18.58 -5.32 -9.03
C PRO A 37 -17.78 -6.51 -8.50
N ARG A 38 -16.57 -6.67 -9.04
CA ARG A 38 -15.59 -7.66 -8.61
C ARG A 38 -14.50 -6.95 -7.81
N LEU A 39 -14.54 -7.11 -6.49
CA LEU A 39 -13.55 -6.55 -5.55
C LEU A 39 -12.50 -7.59 -5.21
N LEU A 40 -11.22 -7.23 -5.41
CA LEU A 40 -10.07 -7.95 -4.89
C LEU A 40 -9.51 -7.21 -3.67
N VAL A 41 -9.25 -7.94 -2.59
CA VAL A 41 -8.51 -7.43 -1.44
C VAL A 41 -7.23 -8.23 -1.26
N LEU A 42 -6.10 -7.53 -1.26
CA LEU A 42 -4.78 -8.10 -1.02
C LEU A 42 -4.28 -7.67 0.36
N GLY A 43 -3.65 -8.60 1.06
CA GLY A 43 -2.82 -8.35 2.24
C GLY A 43 -1.50 -9.10 2.11
N GLY A 44 -0.50 -8.70 2.89
CA GLY A 44 0.78 -9.40 2.94
C GLY A 44 1.51 -9.41 1.59
N VAL A 45 1.43 -8.32 0.82
CA VAL A 45 2.32 -8.08 -0.33
C VAL A 45 3.77 -8.04 0.14
N HIS A 46 3.99 -7.41 1.28
CA HIS A 46 5.21 -7.51 2.08
C HIS A 46 4.97 -8.42 3.30
N GLY A 47 5.98 -9.20 3.68
CA GLY A 47 5.81 -10.27 4.66
C GLY A 47 5.76 -9.84 6.13
N ASP A 48 6.32 -8.68 6.46
CA ASP A 48 6.32 -8.06 7.78
C ASP A 48 5.05 -7.22 8.04
N GLU A 49 4.20 -7.02 7.03
CA GLU A 49 2.97 -6.22 7.11
C GLU A 49 1.74 -7.10 7.41
N THR A 50 1.44 -7.29 8.70
CA THR A 50 0.42 -8.26 9.15
C THR A 50 -1.01 -7.73 9.26
N CYS A 51 -1.21 -6.42 9.28
CA CYS A 51 -2.51 -5.80 9.51
C CYS A 51 -3.54 -6.19 8.45
N GLY A 52 -3.14 -6.20 7.17
CA GLY A 52 -4.00 -6.63 6.06
C GLY A 52 -4.44 -8.08 6.19
N THR A 53 -3.49 -8.98 6.49
CA THR A 53 -3.77 -10.41 6.75
C THR A 53 -4.81 -10.58 7.86
N ALA A 54 -4.63 -9.88 8.98
CA ALA A 54 -5.55 -9.93 10.11
C ALA A 54 -6.96 -9.42 9.74
N GLY A 55 -7.04 -8.30 9.03
CA GLY A 55 -8.31 -7.72 8.56
C GLY A 55 -9.05 -8.67 7.63
N ILE A 56 -8.33 -9.30 6.69
CA ILE A 56 -8.90 -10.26 5.74
C ILE A 56 -9.37 -11.54 6.46
N GLU A 57 -8.56 -12.14 7.35
CA GLU A 57 -8.96 -13.36 8.07
C GLU A 57 -10.19 -13.13 8.95
N ARG A 58 -10.35 -11.92 9.53
CA ARG A 58 -11.58 -11.55 10.24
C ARG A 58 -12.78 -11.50 9.29
N VAL A 59 -12.65 -10.93 8.10
CA VAL A 59 -13.74 -10.89 7.10
C VAL A 59 -14.09 -12.29 6.62
N LEU A 60 -13.11 -13.17 6.43
CA LEU A 60 -13.34 -14.59 6.12
C LEU A 60 -14.17 -15.27 7.21
N ALA A 61 -13.77 -15.11 8.48
CA ALA A 61 -14.51 -15.67 9.61
C ALA A 61 -15.96 -15.12 9.71
N GLU A 62 -16.16 -13.83 9.41
CA GLU A 62 -17.49 -13.21 9.37
C GLU A 62 -18.37 -13.77 8.23
N LEU A 63 -17.79 -14.08 7.06
CA LEU A 63 -18.49 -14.71 5.95
C LEU A 63 -18.85 -16.16 6.25
N ASP A 64 -17.88 -16.96 6.69
CA ASP A 64 -18.05 -18.39 6.98
C ASP A 64 -19.02 -18.60 8.16
N GLY A 65 -18.97 -17.71 9.16
CA GLY A 65 -19.90 -17.69 10.28
C GLY A 65 -21.28 -17.10 9.96
N GLY A 66 -21.49 -16.56 8.76
CA GLY A 66 -22.76 -15.99 8.33
C GLY A 66 -23.12 -14.64 8.98
N THR A 67 -22.14 -13.93 9.54
CA THR A 67 -22.31 -12.59 10.16
C THR A 67 -22.79 -11.57 9.14
N PHE A 68 -22.30 -11.66 7.90
CA PHE A 68 -22.88 -10.96 6.76
C PHE A 68 -22.83 -11.86 5.52
N ARG A 69 -23.52 -11.44 4.46
CA ARG A 69 -23.55 -12.15 3.19
C ARG A 69 -23.21 -11.21 2.05
N LEU A 70 -22.54 -11.73 1.04
CA LEU A 70 -22.34 -11.04 -0.23
C LEU A 70 -23.67 -10.97 -0.98
N ARG A 71 -24.13 -9.76 -1.29
CA ARG A 71 -25.43 -9.51 -1.95
C ARG A 71 -25.34 -9.56 -3.46
N ARG A 72 -24.26 -9.00 -4.02
CA ARG A 72 -24.02 -8.90 -5.46
C ARG A 72 -22.53 -8.92 -5.78
N GLY A 73 -22.21 -9.28 -7.02
CA GLY A 73 -20.84 -9.29 -7.53
C GLY A 73 -19.97 -10.41 -6.97
N GLN A 74 -18.67 -10.16 -6.94
CA GLN A 74 -17.66 -11.13 -6.49
C GLN A 74 -16.68 -10.48 -5.53
N LEU A 75 -16.41 -11.13 -4.40
CA LEU A 75 -15.35 -10.76 -3.49
C LEU A 75 -14.24 -11.82 -3.54
N THR A 76 -13.02 -11.41 -3.87
CA THR A 76 -11.83 -12.25 -3.73
C THR A 76 -10.89 -11.68 -2.67
N LEU A 77 -10.44 -12.56 -1.77
CA LEU A 77 -9.61 -12.22 -0.62
C LEU A 77 -8.31 -13.04 -0.69
N VAL A 78 -7.17 -12.35 -0.64
CA VAL A 78 -5.83 -12.97 -0.56
C VAL A 78 -5.15 -12.45 0.71
N PRO A 79 -5.20 -13.20 1.83
CA PRO A 79 -4.63 -12.76 3.10
C PRO A 79 -3.12 -12.53 3.03
N VAL A 80 -2.40 -13.34 2.24
CA VAL A 80 -0.94 -13.28 2.08
C VAL A 80 -0.59 -13.41 0.60
N ALA A 81 -0.22 -12.29 -0.01
CA ALA A 81 0.16 -12.20 -1.42
C ALA A 81 1.62 -12.60 -1.69
N ASN A 82 2.52 -12.51 -0.71
CA ASN A 82 3.90 -13.02 -0.80
C ASN A 82 4.21 -14.02 0.33
N PRO A 83 3.95 -15.33 0.12
CA PRO A 83 4.14 -16.32 1.17
C PRO A 83 5.59 -16.51 1.60
N MET A 84 6.57 -16.31 0.71
CA MET A 84 7.99 -16.38 1.07
C MET A 84 8.39 -15.23 1.99
N ALA A 85 8.07 -13.99 1.62
CA ALA A 85 8.33 -12.82 2.46
C ALA A 85 7.70 -13.03 3.85
N ARG A 86 6.46 -13.53 3.87
CA ARG A 86 5.72 -13.82 5.10
C ARG A 86 6.44 -14.84 5.99
N ARG A 87 6.90 -15.97 5.43
CA ARG A 87 7.68 -16.97 6.17
C ARG A 87 8.92 -16.38 6.82
N ARG A 88 9.56 -15.43 6.14
CA ARG A 88 10.78 -14.77 6.62
C ARG A 88 10.50 -13.62 7.60
N LEU A 89 9.25 -13.19 7.75
CA LEU A 89 8.86 -11.97 8.46
C LEU A 89 9.68 -10.77 7.99
N GLN A 90 9.87 -10.70 6.68
CA GLN A 90 10.65 -9.67 6.00
C GLN A 90 9.76 -8.98 4.98
N ARG A 91 10.14 -7.75 4.62
CA ARG A 91 9.48 -7.00 3.56
C ARG A 91 9.41 -7.77 2.25
N GLU A 92 10.45 -8.52 1.92
CA GLU A 92 10.65 -9.11 0.59
C GLU A 92 10.92 -10.62 0.67
N GLY A 93 10.56 -11.34 -0.38
CA GLY A 93 10.98 -12.73 -0.56
C GLY A 93 12.37 -12.76 -1.16
N GLU A 94 12.47 -12.73 -2.49
CA GLU A 94 13.74 -12.54 -3.20
C GLU A 94 13.88 -11.09 -3.70
N ARG A 95 12.76 -10.44 -4.00
CA ARG A 95 12.65 -9.05 -4.43
C ARG A 95 11.39 -8.39 -3.85
N ASN A 96 11.35 -7.06 -3.85
CA ASN A 96 10.13 -6.31 -3.62
C ASN A 96 9.05 -6.67 -4.67
N LEU A 97 7.98 -7.34 -4.24
CA LEU A 97 6.85 -7.70 -5.12
C LEU A 97 6.15 -6.47 -5.69
N ASN A 98 6.07 -5.38 -4.92
CA ASN A 98 5.38 -4.15 -5.28
C ASN A 98 6.26 -3.13 -6.03
N ARG A 99 7.36 -3.59 -6.63
CA ARG A 99 8.21 -2.77 -7.51
C ARG A 99 8.13 -3.24 -8.96
N LEU A 100 8.19 -4.55 -9.21
CA LEU A 100 8.05 -5.09 -10.56
C LEU A 100 6.89 -6.09 -10.59
N PHE A 101 5.68 -5.55 -10.76
CA PHE A 101 4.44 -6.31 -10.79
C PHE A 101 3.94 -6.51 -12.23
N ARG A 102 4.39 -7.58 -12.87
CA ARG A 102 4.01 -7.96 -14.24
C ARG A 102 4.09 -9.47 -14.44
N PRO A 103 3.35 -10.06 -15.39
CA PRO A 103 3.55 -11.45 -15.77
C PRO A 103 4.96 -11.66 -16.37
N SER A 104 5.52 -12.84 -16.16
CA SER A 104 6.84 -13.23 -16.65
C SER A 104 6.74 -14.59 -17.37
N ALA A 105 7.06 -14.63 -18.66
CA ALA A 105 7.06 -15.88 -19.42
C ALA A 105 8.17 -16.85 -18.97
N GLU A 106 9.25 -16.31 -18.42
CA GLU A 106 10.42 -17.03 -17.92
C GLU A 106 10.73 -16.55 -16.49
N PRO A 107 10.04 -17.07 -15.46
CA PRO A 107 10.17 -16.57 -14.09
C PRO A 107 11.59 -16.69 -13.55
N ALA A 108 12.23 -15.55 -13.28
CA ALA A 108 13.62 -15.51 -12.80
C ALA A 108 13.73 -15.65 -11.27
N ASP A 109 12.75 -15.12 -10.54
CA ASP A 109 12.70 -15.09 -9.07
C ASP A 109 11.36 -15.64 -8.54
N TYR A 110 11.23 -15.68 -7.21
CA TYR A 110 10.00 -16.09 -6.54
C TYR A 110 8.83 -15.15 -6.82
N GLU A 111 9.07 -13.85 -6.83
CA GLU A 111 8.06 -12.83 -7.09
C GLU A 111 7.47 -12.95 -8.51
N ASP A 112 8.25 -13.32 -9.53
CA ASP A 112 7.75 -13.58 -10.89
C ASP A 112 6.76 -14.77 -10.92
N ARG A 113 7.01 -15.80 -10.10
CA ARG A 113 6.06 -16.92 -9.96
C ARG A 113 4.80 -16.49 -9.23
N VAL A 114 4.91 -15.57 -8.28
CA VAL A 114 3.78 -14.96 -7.57
C VAL A 114 2.97 -14.08 -8.52
N THR A 115 3.60 -13.20 -9.30
CA THR A 115 2.89 -12.32 -10.25
C THR A 115 2.20 -13.14 -11.33
N ASN A 116 2.79 -14.25 -11.81
CA ASN A 116 2.09 -15.15 -12.74
C ASN A 116 0.79 -15.77 -12.19
N VAL A 117 0.61 -15.82 -10.87
CA VAL A 117 -0.66 -16.22 -10.24
C VAL A 117 -1.57 -15.02 -9.97
N LEU A 118 -1.01 -13.91 -9.47
CA LEU A 118 -1.79 -12.76 -9.06
C LEU A 118 -2.22 -11.84 -10.21
N CYS A 119 -1.46 -11.75 -11.30
CA CYS A 119 -1.77 -10.93 -12.47
C CYS A 119 -3.10 -11.34 -13.13
N PRO A 120 -3.32 -12.62 -13.53
CA PRO A 120 -4.63 -13.06 -14.04
C PRO A 120 -5.76 -12.97 -12.99
N LEU A 121 -5.40 -12.91 -11.72
CA LEU A 121 -6.36 -12.61 -10.65
C LEU A 121 -6.75 -11.14 -10.65
N ILE A 122 -5.82 -10.20 -10.76
CA ILE A 122 -6.12 -8.76 -10.83
C ILE A 122 -6.88 -8.42 -12.11
N GLU A 123 -6.48 -8.95 -13.27
CA GLU A 123 -7.10 -8.69 -14.58
C GLU A 123 -8.61 -9.00 -14.62
N ARG A 124 -9.08 -9.94 -13.78
CA ARG A 124 -10.50 -10.30 -13.69
C ARG A 124 -11.27 -9.53 -12.61
N HIS A 125 -10.71 -8.48 -12.03
CA HIS A 125 -11.38 -7.64 -11.03
C HIS A 125 -11.51 -6.19 -11.51
N ASP A 126 -12.51 -5.50 -10.97
CA ASP A 126 -12.79 -4.12 -11.34
C ASP A 126 -12.17 -3.14 -10.32
N VAL A 127 -11.97 -3.62 -9.09
CA VAL A 127 -11.54 -2.83 -7.93
C VAL A 127 -10.50 -3.61 -7.13
N LEU A 128 -9.43 -2.93 -6.72
CA LEU A 128 -8.41 -3.44 -5.80
C LEU A 128 -8.38 -2.61 -4.52
N LEU A 129 -8.40 -3.28 -3.38
CA LEU A 129 -7.97 -2.71 -2.10
C LEU A 129 -6.70 -3.44 -1.67
N ASP A 130 -5.57 -2.73 -1.66
CA ASP A 130 -4.28 -3.29 -1.28
C ASP A 130 -3.88 -2.80 0.10
N LEU A 131 -3.80 -3.71 1.07
CA LEU A 131 -3.65 -3.40 2.49
C LEU A 131 -2.19 -3.53 2.93
N HIS A 132 -1.58 -2.40 3.26
CA HIS A 132 -0.18 -2.26 3.69
C HIS A 132 -0.07 -1.69 5.10
N SER A 133 1.16 -1.63 5.60
CA SER A 133 1.57 -0.82 6.75
C SER A 133 2.96 -0.26 6.50
N PHE A 134 3.40 0.71 7.30
CA PHE A 134 4.68 1.39 7.08
C PHE A 134 5.59 1.38 8.32
N GLN A 135 6.87 1.71 8.11
CA GLN A 135 7.90 1.61 9.15
C GLN A 135 7.88 2.78 10.15
N SER A 136 7.75 4.00 9.64
CA SER A 136 7.78 5.23 10.43
C SER A 136 6.54 5.40 11.30
N GLU A 137 6.65 6.21 12.34
CA GLU A 137 5.47 6.69 13.09
C GLU A 137 4.55 7.49 12.16
N GLY A 138 3.25 7.38 12.34
CA GLY A 138 2.24 8.11 11.56
C GLY A 138 0.84 7.52 11.67
N GLU A 139 -0.16 8.29 11.23
CA GLU A 139 -1.54 7.83 11.13
C GLU A 139 -1.80 7.06 9.83
N ALA A 140 -2.84 6.24 9.81
CA ALA A 140 -3.24 5.53 8.60
C ALA A 140 -3.60 6.49 7.45
N PHE A 141 -3.26 6.15 6.22
CA PHE A 141 -3.54 6.97 5.04
C PHE A 141 -3.75 6.12 3.79
N ALA A 142 -4.40 6.70 2.79
CA ALA A 142 -4.62 6.04 1.51
C ALA A 142 -3.73 6.66 0.43
N MET A 143 -3.33 5.86 -0.56
CA MET A 143 -2.66 6.34 -1.76
C MET A 143 -3.51 6.06 -2.99
N ILE A 144 -3.60 7.05 -3.87
CA ILE A 144 -4.37 7.00 -5.12
C ILE A 144 -3.50 7.29 -6.32
N GLY A 145 -3.96 6.87 -7.49
CA GLY A 145 -3.30 7.06 -8.77
C GLY A 145 -3.51 8.47 -9.34
N PRO A 146 -3.18 8.65 -10.62
CA PRO A 146 -3.23 9.94 -11.27
C PRO A 146 -4.67 10.44 -11.46
N ARG A 147 -4.79 11.66 -11.99
CA ARG A 147 -6.06 12.13 -12.56
C ARG A 147 -6.31 11.42 -13.90
N ASP A 148 -7.55 11.48 -14.37
CA ASP A 148 -7.87 10.95 -15.69
C ASP A 148 -6.97 11.56 -16.75
N ASN A 149 -6.31 10.71 -17.53
CA ASN A 149 -5.32 11.10 -18.52
C ASN A 149 -5.15 10.01 -19.59
N ALA A 150 -4.62 10.40 -20.74
CA ALA A 150 -4.27 9.50 -21.84
C ALA A 150 -2.74 9.42 -22.06
N GLY A 151 -1.95 9.69 -21.02
CA GLY A 151 -0.49 9.62 -21.06
C GLY A 151 0.01 8.17 -21.10
N THR A 152 1.32 8.02 -21.29
CA THR A 152 1.96 6.69 -21.42
C THR A 152 2.48 6.12 -20.10
N LEU A 153 2.74 6.97 -19.10
CA LEU A 153 3.29 6.53 -17.81
C LEU A 153 2.27 5.70 -17.04
N GLU A 154 1.06 6.25 -16.85
CA GLU A 154 -0.06 5.62 -16.15
C GLU A 154 -1.39 6.14 -16.74
N PRO A 155 -1.81 5.63 -17.92
CA PRO A 155 -3.10 5.98 -18.51
C PRO A 155 -4.23 5.57 -17.55
N PHE A 156 -5.18 6.48 -17.31
CA PHE A 156 -6.22 6.24 -16.32
C PHE A 156 -7.51 7.00 -16.65
N ALA A 157 -8.66 6.42 -16.35
CA ALA A 157 -9.98 6.98 -16.67
C ALA A 157 -11.03 6.73 -15.58
N ARG A 158 -10.59 6.36 -14.36
CA ARG A 158 -11.46 6.00 -13.24
C ARG A 158 -11.10 6.75 -11.95
N ALA A 159 -10.56 7.96 -12.10
CA ALA A 159 -10.12 8.79 -11.00
C ALA A 159 -11.24 9.15 -10.02
N SER A 160 -12.49 9.22 -10.52
CA SER A 160 -13.67 9.48 -9.69
C SER A 160 -14.00 8.29 -8.81
N GLU A 161 -14.05 7.07 -9.35
CA GLU A 161 -14.34 5.86 -8.56
C GLU A 161 -13.24 5.55 -7.55
N GLU A 162 -11.98 5.71 -7.94
CA GLU A 162 -10.84 5.54 -7.05
C GLU A 162 -10.86 6.57 -5.90
N GLY A 163 -11.15 7.83 -6.23
CA GLY A 163 -11.29 8.89 -5.23
C GLY A 163 -12.44 8.65 -4.26
N LEU A 164 -13.57 8.14 -4.75
CA LEU A 164 -14.71 7.73 -3.92
C LEU A 164 -14.33 6.58 -2.99
N LEU A 165 -13.60 5.58 -3.48
CA LEU A 165 -13.10 4.49 -2.66
C LEU A 165 -12.21 5.03 -1.53
N ALA A 166 -11.19 5.84 -1.87
CA ALA A 166 -10.26 6.42 -0.90
C ALA A 166 -10.99 7.26 0.17
N LEU A 167 -11.97 8.09 -0.24
CA LEU A 167 -12.80 8.86 0.68
C LEU A 167 -13.55 7.97 1.67
N HIS A 168 -14.14 6.87 1.19
CA HIS A 168 -14.91 5.94 2.02
C HIS A 168 -14.03 5.03 2.88
N LEU A 169 -12.74 4.85 2.59
CA LEU A 169 -11.85 4.15 3.52
C LEU A 169 -11.75 4.90 4.86
N GLY A 170 -11.90 6.23 4.81
CA GLY A 170 -12.04 7.09 5.98
C GLY A 170 -10.74 7.31 6.75
N THR A 171 -9.62 7.37 6.03
CA THR A 171 -8.34 7.83 6.56
C THR A 171 -8.29 9.35 6.65
N PRO A 172 -7.52 9.93 7.59
CA PRO A 172 -7.34 11.38 7.71
C PRO A 172 -6.59 12.01 6.52
N ILE A 173 -5.75 11.23 5.83
CA ILE A 173 -4.90 11.72 4.74
C ILE A 173 -5.06 10.81 3.52
N VAL A 174 -5.02 11.43 2.33
CA VAL A 174 -4.91 10.75 1.03
C VAL A 174 -3.76 11.36 0.24
N VAL A 175 -2.88 10.51 -0.29
CA VAL A 175 -1.67 10.91 -1.02
C VAL A 175 -1.79 10.51 -2.49
N GLU A 176 -1.36 11.38 -3.40
CA GLU A 176 -1.26 11.08 -4.83
C GLU A 176 0.14 11.36 -5.41
N GLY A 177 0.39 10.91 -6.63
CA GLY A 177 1.59 11.27 -7.41
C GLY A 177 2.79 10.33 -7.22
N TRP A 178 2.56 9.09 -6.79
CA TRP A 178 3.62 8.10 -6.58
C TRP A 178 4.47 7.86 -7.83
N LEU A 179 3.86 7.41 -8.93
CA LEU A 179 4.62 6.99 -10.10
C LEU A 179 5.31 8.17 -10.82
N ASP A 180 4.71 9.36 -10.79
CA ASP A 180 5.32 10.60 -11.28
C ASP A 180 6.66 10.88 -10.56
N ILE A 181 6.67 10.80 -9.23
CA ILE A 181 7.87 11.06 -8.42
C ILE A 181 8.88 9.92 -8.54
N TYR A 182 8.43 8.68 -8.63
CA TYR A 182 9.32 7.55 -8.87
C TYR A 182 10.06 7.68 -10.21
N ALA A 183 9.34 8.00 -11.30
CA ALA A 183 9.93 8.24 -12.61
C ALA A 183 10.90 9.43 -12.60
N ALA A 184 10.54 10.52 -11.91
CA ALA A 184 11.43 11.67 -11.73
C ALA A 184 12.71 11.31 -10.96
N GLY A 185 12.61 10.51 -9.89
CA GLY A 185 13.76 10.02 -9.12
C GLY A 185 14.70 9.14 -9.94
N LEU A 186 14.16 8.28 -10.81
CA LEU A 186 14.98 7.51 -11.75
C LEU A 186 15.75 8.41 -12.72
N ALA A 187 15.07 9.41 -13.31
CA ALA A 187 15.72 10.35 -14.23
C ALA A 187 16.87 11.12 -13.55
N GLN A 188 16.71 11.47 -12.27
CA GLN A 188 17.78 12.09 -11.47
C GLN A 188 18.97 11.15 -11.28
N ARG A 189 18.72 9.89 -10.91
CA ARG A 189 19.78 8.88 -10.71
C ARG A 189 20.54 8.54 -11.99
N SER A 190 19.88 8.59 -13.14
CA SER A 190 20.51 8.30 -14.45
C SER A 190 21.36 9.44 -15.01
N ALA A 191 21.52 10.56 -14.30
CA ALA A 191 22.34 11.72 -14.71
C ALA A 191 22.04 12.20 -16.16
N GLY A 192 20.77 12.12 -16.59
CA GLY A 192 20.34 12.50 -17.94
C GLY A 192 20.49 11.41 -19.02
N ILE A 193 20.95 10.20 -18.68
CA ILE A 193 20.84 9.03 -19.55
C ILE A 193 19.38 8.61 -19.62
N ALA A 194 18.89 8.28 -20.82
CA ALA A 194 17.53 7.79 -21.00
C ALA A 194 17.29 6.55 -20.12
N VAL A 195 16.32 6.66 -19.22
CA VAL A 195 15.87 5.56 -18.37
C VAL A 195 15.15 4.57 -19.28
N GLY A 196 15.61 3.32 -19.30
CA GLY A 196 14.94 2.27 -20.08
C GLY A 196 13.57 1.94 -19.51
N ASP A 197 12.66 1.47 -20.37
CA ASP A 197 11.29 1.11 -19.99
C ASP A 197 11.25 0.09 -18.81
N ASP A 198 12.23 -0.82 -18.75
CA ASP A 198 12.38 -1.79 -17.65
C ASP A 198 12.59 -1.15 -16.26
N ALA A 199 13.22 0.03 -16.19
CA ALA A 199 13.44 0.72 -14.92
C ALA A 199 12.17 1.45 -14.44
N ILE A 200 11.37 1.97 -15.38
CA ILE A 200 10.03 2.52 -15.10
C ILE A 200 9.09 1.38 -14.68
N ASP A 201 9.19 0.21 -15.31
CA ASP A 201 8.47 -1.00 -14.90
C ASP A 201 8.75 -1.42 -13.46
N PHE A 202 9.96 -1.15 -12.94
CA PHE A 202 10.31 -1.37 -11.52
C PHE A 202 9.61 -0.39 -10.55
N GLY A 203 8.81 0.56 -11.05
CA GLY A 203 7.92 1.39 -10.23
C GLY A 203 6.50 0.86 -10.13
N ARG A 204 6.13 -0.16 -10.93
CA ARG A 204 4.75 -0.61 -11.06
C ARG A 204 4.43 -1.66 -10.01
N GLY A 205 3.58 -1.28 -9.07
CA GLY A 205 3.01 -2.17 -8.07
C GLY A 205 1.68 -2.78 -8.52
N THR A 206 1.00 -3.40 -7.56
CA THR A 206 -0.35 -3.99 -7.71
C THR A 206 -1.37 -2.98 -8.24
N ASN A 207 -1.26 -1.72 -7.81
CA ASN A 207 -2.20 -0.64 -8.07
C ASN A 207 -2.04 -0.10 -9.49
N GLU A 208 -0.80 0.16 -9.91
CA GLU A 208 -0.49 0.56 -11.29
C GLU A 208 -0.90 -0.55 -12.26
N TYR A 209 -0.70 -1.83 -11.87
CA TYR A 209 -1.11 -2.97 -12.67
C TYR A 209 -2.63 -3.03 -12.87
N ILE A 210 -3.46 -2.94 -11.82
CA ILE A 210 -4.92 -2.96 -11.99
C ILE A 210 -5.43 -1.78 -12.82
N ARG A 211 -4.85 -0.59 -12.67
CA ARG A 211 -5.21 0.59 -13.47
C ARG A 211 -4.92 0.37 -14.95
N ASN A 212 -3.77 -0.22 -15.27
CA ASN A 212 -3.41 -0.59 -16.63
C ASN A 212 -4.32 -1.69 -17.22
N CYS A 213 -4.94 -2.52 -16.39
CA CYS A 213 -5.98 -3.48 -16.79
C CYS A 213 -7.38 -2.84 -16.96
N GLY A 214 -7.54 -1.53 -16.71
CA GLY A 214 -8.81 -0.82 -16.79
C GLY A 214 -9.66 -0.82 -15.50
N GLY A 215 -9.13 -1.41 -14.42
CA GLY A 215 -9.72 -1.29 -13.09
C GLY A 215 -9.22 -0.04 -12.35
N TYR A 216 -9.46 0.01 -11.04
CA TYR A 216 -8.90 1.04 -10.16
C TYR A 216 -8.51 0.45 -8.81
N GLY A 217 -7.58 1.10 -8.10
CA GLY A 217 -7.00 0.54 -6.88
C GLY A 217 -6.63 1.59 -5.85
N VAL A 218 -6.80 1.26 -4.59
CA VAL A 218 -6.30 2.09 -3.48
C VAL A 218 -5.36 1.25 -2.63
N THR A 219 -4.15 1.75 -2.43
CA THR A 219 -3.25 1.29 -1.38
C THR A 219 -3.69 1.94 -0.07
N LEU A 220 -3.93 1.15 0.96
CA LEU A 220 -4.21 1.62 2.30
C LEU A 220 -3.05 1.27 3.22
N GLU A 221 -2.37 2.29 3.68
CA GLU A 221 -1.38 2.22 4.74
C GLU A 221 -2.12 2.23 6.08
N CYS A 222 -2.30 1.06 6.69
CA CYS A 222 -3.19 0.87 7.84
C CYS A 222 -2.63 1.43 9.16
N GLY A 223 -1.38 1.89 9.17
CA GLY A 223 -0.63 2.37 10.33
C GLY A 223 0.80 1.85 10.33
N GLN A 224 1.51 2.07 11.44
CA GLN A 224 2.85 1.53 11.66
C GLN A 224 2.79 -0.01 11.72
N HIS A 225 3.82 -0.72 11.25
CA HIS A 225 3.86 -2.20 11.17
C HIS A 225 3.42 -2.96 12.43
N ARG A 226 3.65 -2.38 13.62
CA ARG A 226 3.36 -2.95 14.94
C ARG A 226 2.22 -2.26 15.65
N ASP A 227 1.52 -1.31 15.02
CA ASP A 227 0.36 -0.66 15.63
C ASP A 227 -0.75 -1.71 15.89
N PRO A 228 -1.12 -1.97 17.15
CA PRO A 228 -2.18 -2.93 17.47
C PRO A 228 -3.56 -2.53 16.91
N LYS A 229 -3.73 -1.27 16.48
CA LYS A 229 -4.97 -0.77 15.84
C LYS A 229 -5.00 -0.98 14.33
N ALA A 230 -3.86 -1.19 13.67
CA ALA A 230 -3.80 -1.34 12.21
C ALA A 230 -4.67 -2.49 11.67
N PRO A 231 -4.79 -3.67 12.33
CA PRO A 231 -5.74 -4.70 11.92
C PRO A 231 -7.21 -4.26 11.87
N GLU A 232 -7.62 -3.40 12.81
CA GLU A 232 -8.98 -2.85 12.84
C GLU A 232 -9.18 -1.86 11.68
N VAL A 233 -8.17 -1.05 11.34
CA VAL A 233 -8.20 -0.17 10.17
C VAL A 233 -8.42 -0.97 8.89
N ALA A 234 -7.65 -2.05 8.69
CA ALA A 234 -7.78 -2.96 7.56
C ALA A 234 -9.20 -3.57 7.46
N TRP A 235 -9.73 -4.11 8.56
CA TRP A 235 -11.09 -4.66 8.59
C TRP A 235 -12.14 -3.61 8.23
N ARG A 236 -12.07 -2.40 8.82
CA ARG A 236 -13.01 -1.30 8.53
C ARG A 236 -12.97 -0.92 7.06
N ALA A 237 -11.79 -0.83 6.47
CA ALA A 237 -11.61 -0.51 5.06
C ALA A 237 -12.31 -1.54 4.16
N ILE A 238 -12.14 -2.84 4.41
CA ILE A 238 -12.82 -3.89 3.65
C ILE A 238 -14.35 -3.76 3.79
N ARG A 239 -14.86 -3.59 5.01
CA ARG A 239 -16.31 -3.48 5.25
C ARG A 239 -16.90 -2.22 4.63
N ARG A 240 -16.19 -1.09 4.63
CA ARG A 240 -16.61 0.16 3.98
C ARG A 240 -16.54 0.06 2.46
N ALA A 241 -15.50 -0.55 1.88
CA ALA A 241 -15.42 -0.81 0.44
C ALA A 241 -16.58 -1.69 -0.04
N LEU A 242 -16.90 -2.77 0.68
CA LEU A 242 -18.06 -3.62 0.39
C LEU A 242 -19.39 -2.85 0.45
N ALA A 243 -19.53 -1.94 1.41
CA ALA A 243 -20.74 -1.11 1.54
C ALA A 243 -20.86 -0.08 0.41
N LEU A 244 -19.77 0.63 0.08
CA LEU A 244 -19.70 1.58 -1.02
C LEU A 244 -20.10 0.92 -2.36
N LEU A 245 -19.59 -0.29 -2.60
CA LEU A 245 -19.87 -1.05 -3.82
C LEU A 245 -21.25 -1.73 -3.84
N GLY A 246 -22.04 -1.58 -2.76
CA GLY A 246 -23.34 -2.22 -2.60
C GLY A 246 -23.26 -3.75 -2.47
N MET A 247 -22.07 -4.29 -2.17
CA MET A 247 -21.79 -5.73 -2.10
C MET A 247 -22.22 -6.33 -0.76
N ALA A 248 -22.20 -5.57 0.32
CA ALA A 248 -22.70 -5.99 1.64
C ALA A 248 -23.23 -4.79 2.43
N ALA A 249 -24.07 -5.04 3.44
CA ALA A 249 -24.47 -3.98 4.37
C ALA A 249 -23.27 -3.54 5.22
N LEU A 250 -23.21 -2.25 5.53
CA LEU A 250 -22.26 -1.71 6.49
C LEU A 250 -22.59 -2.25 7.90
N PRO A 251 -21.60 -2.74 8.69
CA PRO A 251 -21.84 -3.17 10.05
C PRO A 251 -22.42 -2.06 10.93
N GLN A 252 -23.24 -2.44 11.91
CA GLN A 252 -23.76 -1.49 12.89
C GLN A 252 -22.61 -0.80 13.64
N GLY A 253 -22.70 0.52 13.80
CA GLY A 253 -21.67 1.32 14.46
C GLY A 253 -20.54 1.81 13.54
N LEU A 254 -20.45 1.29 12.30
CA LEU A 254 -19.63 1.93 11.27
C LEU A 254 -20.46 2.96 10.51
N VAL A 255 -19.81 4.09 10.22
CA VAL A 255 -20.34 5.15 9.35
C VAL A 255 -19.64 5.04 8.00
N ALA A 256 -20.43 5.20 6.91
CA ALA A 256 -19.97 5.03 5.54
C ALA A 256 -19.00 6.15 5.12
N GLU A 257 -19.34 7.39 5.47
CA GLU A 257 -18.52 8.56 5.19
C GLU A 257 -17.71 8.98 6.42
N PRO A 258 -16.45 9.41 6.26
CA PRO A 258 -15.69 9.99 7.36
C PRO A 258 -16.33 11.30 7.82
N PRO A 259 -16.30 11.62 9.12
CA PRO A 259 -16.92 12.83 9.67
C PRO A 259 -16.25 14.13 9.20
N ARG A 260 -15.04 14.03 8.63
CA ARG A 260 -14.30 15.14 8.02
C ARG A 260 -13.69 14.65 6.71
N PRO A 261 -13.68 15.48 5.65
CA PRO A 261 -12.89 15.20 4.46
C PRO A 261 -11.41 15.00 4.82
N PRO A 262 -10.71 14.07 4.16
CA PRO A 262 -9.28 13.91 4.37
C PRO A 262 -8.51 15.14 3.89
N GLN A 263 -7.33 15.37 4.47
CA GLN A 263 -6.34 16.23 3.85
C GLN A 263 -5.74 15.51 2.65
N LEU A 264 -5.71 16.19 1.50
CA LEU A 264 -5.07 15.65 0.30
C LEU A 264 -3.67 16.21 0.13
N LEU A 265 -2.72 15.31 -0.11
CA LEU A 265 -1.32 15.63 -0.36
C LEU A 265 -0.89 15.07 -1.72
N ARG A 266 0.05 15.75 -2.37
CA ARG A 266 0.72 15.28 -3.59
C ARG A 266 2.22 15.20 -3.33
N LEU A 267 2.81 14.05 -3.63
CA LEU A 267 4.26 13.90 -3.60
C LEU A 267 4.90 14.85 -4.62
N ALA A 268 5.97 15.52 -4.20
CA ALA A 268 6.62 16.59 -4.95
C ALA A 268 8.07 16.24 -5.31
N SER A 269 8.76 15.52 -4.43
CA SER A 269 10.13 15.05 -4.69
C SER A 269 10.49 13.87 -3.80
N VAL A 270 11.53 13.14 -4.20
CA VAL A 270 12.21 12.13 -3.39
C VAL A 270 13.64 12.58 -3.13
N THR A 271 14.13 12.36 -1.92
CA THR A 271 15.53 12.57 -1.56
C THR A 271 16.15 11.22 -1.24
N ASP A 272 17.21 10.84 -1.96
CA ASP A 272 17.96 9.61 -1.70
C ASP A 272 19.02 9.83 -0.61
N ARG A 273 19.35 8.77 0.12
CA ARG A 273 20.44 8.76 1.09
C ARG A 273 21.74 8.56 0.31
N GLN A 274 22.74 9.41 0.50
CA GLN A 274 23.95 9.38 -0.34
C GLN A 274 25.12 8.71 0.37
N HIS A 275 25.14 8.76 1.71
CA HIS A 275 26.20 8.17 2.53
C HIS A 275 25.63 7.46 3.75
N GLU A 276 26.37 6.47 4.29
CA GLU A 276 25.96 5.72 5.49
C GLU A 276 25.93 6.57 6.76
N ASP A 277 26.59 7.72 6.74
CA ASP A 277 26.63 8.72 7.82
C ASP A 277 25.67 9.90 7.59
N ASP A 278 24.92 9.91 6.49
CA ASP A 278 23.81 10.86 6.35
C ASP A 278 22.80 10.58 7.46
N SER A 279 22.37 11.62 8.17
CA SER A 279 21.51 11.49 9.36
C SER A 279 20.41 12.56 9.40
N PHE A 280 19.24 12.21 9.94
CA PHE A 280 18.21 13.22 10.17
C PHE A 280 18.59 14.12 11.35
N VAL A 281 18.20 15.39 11.31
CA VAL A 281 18.49 16.32 12.43
C VAL A 281 17.64 16.03 13.67
N ARG A 282 16.53 15.30 13.48
CA ARG A 282 15.63 14.77 14.51
C ARG A 282 14.88 13.58 13.95
N ASP A 283 14.15 12.87 14.80
CA ASP A 283 13.20 11.87 14.34
C ASP A 283 12.03 12.56 13.61
N TRP A 284 11.68 12.02 12.44
CA TRP A 284 10.56 12.48 11.61
C TRP A 284 9.47 11.42 11.57
N ALA A 285 8.23 11.85 11.76
CA ALA A 285 7.06 11.03 11.47
C ALA A 285 6.58 11.26 10.03
N THR A 286 5.86 10.28 9.47
CA THR A 286 5.13 10.50 8.22
C THR A 286 4.07 11.58 8.45
N PHE A 287 4.09 12.60 7.59
CA PHE A 287 3.29 13.82 7.62
C PHE A 287 3.66 14.86 8.67
N ASP A 288 4.86 14.80 9.24
CA ASP A 288 5.43 15.95 9.94
C ASP A 288 5.51 17.15 8.98
N ALA A 289 4.92 18.27 9.38
CA ALA A 289 4.98 19.51 8.64
C ALA A 289 6.36 20.15 8.78
N VAL A 290 6.82 20.79 7.71
CA VAL A 290 8.06 21.55 7.66
C VAL A 290 7.85 22.90 6.99
N GLN A 291 8.59 23.90 7.43
CA GLN A 291 8.65 25.21 6.78
C GLN A 291 9.82 25.28 5.78
N ARG A 292 9.69 26.14 4.78
CA ARG A 292 10.79 26.41 3.84
C ARG A 292 12.08 26.75 4.57
N GLY A 293 13.15 26.04 4.23
CA GLY A 293 14.48 26.20 4.83
C GLY A 293 14.64 25.51 6.18
N GLU A 294 13.61 24.83 6.69
CA GLU A 294 13.72 24.03 7.92
C GLU A 294 14.71 22.86 7.70
N PRO A 295 15.69 22.67 8.59
CA PRO A 295 16.63 21.56 8.51
C PRO A 295 15.91 20.20 8.62
N ILE A 296 16.13 19.30 7.66
CA ILE A 296 15.58 17.93 7.66
C ILE A 296 16.67 16.92 8.04
N GLY A 297 17.84 17.04 7.43
CA GLY A 297 18.95 16.11 7.61
C GLY A 297 20.30 16.77 7.39
N MET A 298 21.35 16.03 7.74
CA MET A 298 22.74 16.41 7.56
C MET A 298 23.42 15.37 6.67
N ARG A 299 24.09 15.83 5.63
CA ARG A 299 24.97 15.00 4.82
C ARG A 299 26.26 14.68 5.57
N HIS A 300 26.90 13.57 5.20
CA HIS A 300 28.22 13.20 5.74
C HIS A 300 29.27 14.33 5.65
N ASP A 301 29.24 15.14 4.59
CA ASP A 301 30.18 16.26 4.40
C ASP A 301 29.84 17.52 5.22
N GLY A 302 28.80 17.47 6.06
CA GLY A 302 28.31 18.59 6.85
C GLY A 302 27.36 19.53 6.09
N THR A 303 26.99 19.21 4.86
CA THR A 303 25.98 19.97 4.11
C THR A 303 24.60 19.72 4.67
N LEU A 304 23.86 20.79 4.93
CA LEU A 304 22.50 20.68 5.45
C LEU A 304 21.49 20.41 4.34
N VAL A 305 20.64 19.41 4.55
CA VAL A 305 19.46 19.13 3.72
C VAL A 305 18.28 19.82 4.36
N SER A 306 17.74 20.84 3.69
CA SER A 306 16.64 21.66 4.20
C SER A 306 15.40 21.51 3.34
N ALA A 307 14.21 21.73 3.92
CA ALA A 307 12.95 21.71 3.20
C ALA A 307 12.96 22.76 2.08
N PRO A 308 12.65 22.38 0.83
CA PRO A 308 12.69 23.32 -0.29
C PRO A 308 11.60 24.39 -0.20
N ASP A 309 10.46 24.05 0.41
CA ASP A 309 9.26 24.86 0.56
C ASP A 309 8.48 24.41 1.81
N ASP A 310 7.35 25.07 2.10
CA ASP A 310 6.41 24.61 3.12
C ASP A 310 5.71 23.33 2.65
N GLY A 311 5.68 22.29 3.49
CA GLY A 311 5.11 21.00 3.11
C GLY A 311 5.24 19.94 4.19
N PHE A 312 5.34 18.68 3.76
CA PHE A 312 5.28 17.51 4.64
C PHE A 312 6.36 16.48 4.28
N ILE A 313 6.96 15.88 5.30
CA ILE A 313 7.83 14.71 5.13
C ILE A 313 6.97 13.45 5.01
N VAL A 314 7.30 12.57 4.06
CA VAL A 314 6.57 11.31 3.83
C VAL A 314 7.56 10.15 3.77
N PHE A 315 7.23 9.04 4.44
CA PHE A 315 8.05 7.83 4.54
C PHE A 315 9.54 8.09 4.88
N PRO A 316 9.85 8.79 5.98
CA PRO A 316 11.24 8.94 6.41
C PRO A 316 11.82 7.57 6.81
N ASN A 317 12.98 7.24 6.24
CA ASN A 317 13.66 5.97 6.47
C ASN A 317 15.08 6.18 7.01
N ALA A 318 15.21 6.24 8.34
CA ALA A 318 16.51 6.38 9.01
C ALA A 318 17.47 5.19 8.75
N LEU A 319 16.94 4.05 8.28
CA LEU A 319 17.69 2.83 7.97
C LEU A 319 17.95 2.66 6.47
N ALA A 320 17.62 3.65 5.64
CA ALA A 320 17.84 3.59 4.20
C ALA A 320 19.34 3.34 3.91
N LEU A 321 19.64 2.45 2.96
CA LEU A 321 21.01 2.27 2.50
C LEU A 321 21.40 3.42 1.56
N PRO A 322 22.70 3.72 1.38
CA PRO A 322 23.15 4.64 0.35
C PRO A 322 22.60 4.24 -1.04
N GLY A 323 22.11 5.23 -1.79
CA GLY A 323 21.42 5.05 -3.07
C GLY A 323 19.94 4.69 -2.96
N ALA A 324 19.41 4.47 -1.75
CA ALA A 324 17.99 4.23 -1.52
C ALA A 324 17.26 5.52 -1.13
N GLU A 325 15.94 5.51 -1.34
CA GLU A 325 15.03 6.61 -1.00
C GLU A 325 15.09 6.86 0.51
N TRP A 326 15.46 8.08 0.91
CA TRP A 326 15.62 8.48 2.32
C TRP A 326 14.33 9.05 2.90
N PHE A 327 13.69 9.94 2.16
CA PHE A 327 12.37 10.48 2.45
C PHE A 327 11.76 11.10 1.19
N TYR A 328 10.44 11.25 1.21
CA TYR A 328 9.68 11.99 0.22
C TYR A 328 9.21 13.32 0.80
N PHE A 329 8.98 14.29 -0.06
CA PHE A 329 8.41 15.58 0.29
C PHE A 329 7.07 15.76 -0.43
N ALA A 330 6.07 16.31 0.25
CA ALA A 330 4.73 16.49 -0.27
C ALA A 330 4.16 17.88 0.01
N HIS A 331 3.26 18.32 -0.87
CA HIS A 331 2.47 19.55 -0.71
C HIS A 331 0.98 19.23 -0.61
N PRO A 332 0.15 20.17 -0.12
CA PRO A 332 -1.30 20.09 -0.30
C PRO A 332 -1.66 19.87 -1.79
N SER A 333 -2.62 18.99 -2.04
CA SER A 333 -3.18 18.79 -3.38
C SER A 333 -4.51 19.50 -3.53
N GLU A 334 -4.70 20.14 -4.69
CA GLU A 334 -5.95 20.77 -5.11
C GLU A 334 -7.01 19.76 -5.61
N ARG A 335 -6.72 18.45 -5.57
CA ARG A 335 -7.70 17.42 -5.97
C ARG A 335 -8.88 17.43 -5.00
N VAL A 336 -10.07 17.26 -5.55
CA VAL A 336 -11.29 17.01 -4.76
C VAL A 336 -11.72 15.57 -5.01
N LEU A 337 -11.98 14.83 -3.93
CA LEU A 337 -12.50 13.47 -4.00
C LEU A 337 -14.02 13.48 -3.88
N GLY A 338 -14.69 12.66 -4.69
CA GLY A 338 -16.15 12.55 -4.71
C GLY A 338 -16.81 13.39 -5.80
N PRO A 339 -18.15 13.35 -5.89
CA PRO A 339 -18.88 14.10 -6.90
C PRO A 339 -18.63 15.60 -6.73
N PRO A 340 -18.55 16.37 -7.84
CA PRO A 340 -18.39 17.81 -7.76
C PRO A 340 -19.51 18.39 -6.91
N VAL A 341 -19.16 19.22 -5.93
CA VAL A 341 -20.15 19.94 -5.13
C VAL A 341 -20.97 20.78 -6.09
N ALA A 342 -22.28 20.51 -6.18
CA ALA A 342 -23.17 21.35 -6.97
C ALA A 342 -23.04 22.77 -6.44
N SER A 343 -22.65 23.72 -7.29
CA SER A 343 -22.56 25.12 -6.89
C SER A 343 -23.92 25.53 -6.33
N ALA A 344 -23.96 25.99 -5.09
CA ALA A 344 -25.14 26.66 -4.56
C ALA A 344 -25.46 27.83 -5.50
N ALA A 345 -26.57 27.71 -6.22
CA ALA A 345 -27.10 28.76 -7.10
C ALA A 345 -27.74 29.88 -6.28
#